data_AF-A0A9E6CK47-F1
#
_entry.id   AF-A0A9E6CK47-F1
#
_cell.length_a   1.000
_cell.length_b   1.000
_cell.length_c   1.000
_cell.angle_alpha   90.00
_cell.angle_beta   90.00
_cell.angle_gamma   90.00
#
_symmetry.space_group_name_H-M   'P 1'
#
loop_
_entity.id
_entity.type
_entity.pdbx_description
1 polymer ?
#
loop_
_entity_poly.entity_id
_entity_poly.type
_entity_poly.pdbx_seq_one_letter_code
_entity_poly.pdbx_strand_id
1 'polypeptide(L)' 'MNYTCTDYRTEMILLGLKRRLELEDLSAEKKEEILKQIKKLEAAMGLE' A
#
# COMPACT_ATOMS: atom_id res chain seq x y z
N MET A 1 5.96 -0.81 -23.52
CA MET A 1 6.12 -1.00 -22.06
C MET A 1 6.62 0.29 -21.46
N ASN A 2 5.79 1.05 -20.74
CA ASN A 2 6.26 2.18 -19.94
C ASN A 2 5.81 1.94 -18.51
N TYR A 3 6.60 1.17 -17.77
CA TYR A 3 6.49 1.17 -16.32
C TYR A 3 6.94 2.56 -15.87
N THR A 4 6.01 3.38 -15.41
CA THR A 4 6.32 4.78 -15.13
C THR A 4 6.99 4.90 -13.77
N CYS A 5 7.74 5.98 -13.57
CA CYS A 5 8.28 6.33 -12.25
C CYS A 5 7.15 6.45 -11.20
N THR A 6 5.93 6.77 -11.66
CA THR A 6 4.72 6.81 -10.83
C THR A 6 4.28 5.41 -10.41
N ASP A 7 4.25 4.43 -11.31
CA ASP A 7 3.97 3.02 -10.97
C ASP A 7 4.98 2.52 -9.93
N TYR A 8 6.28 2.71 -10.20
CA TYR A 8 7.35 2.31 -9.28
C TYR A 8 7.20 2.91 -7.89
N ARG A 9 6.93 4.22 -7.82
CA ARG A 9 6.75 4.92 -6.55
C ARG A 9 5.53 4.41 -5.80
N THR A 10 4.44 4.16 -6.51
CA THR A 10 3.20 3.66 -5.90
C THR A 10 3.38 2.24 -5.38
N GLU A 11 4.11 1.40 -6.11
CA GLU A 11 4.48 0.05 -5.70
C GLU A 11 5.41 0.05 -4.48
N MET A 12 6.39 0.97 -4.43
CA MET A 12 7.23 1.17 -3.24
C MET A 12 6.42 1.60 -2.02
N ILE A 13 5.42 2.47 -2.19
CA ILE A 13 4.52 2.90 -1.11
C ILE A 13 3.69 1.71 -0.63
N LEU A 14 3.10 0.94 -1.55
CA LEU A 14 2.32 -0.25 -1.25
C LEU A 14 3.15 -1.28 -0.46
N LEU A 15 4.38 -1.54 -0.91
CA LEU A 15 5.31 -2.46 -0.25
C LEU A 15 5.67 -1.98 1.16
N GLY A 16 5.90 -0.67 1.34
CA GLY A 16 6.17 -0.08 2.65
C GLY A 16 4.98 -0.24 3.62
N LEU A 17 3.75 -0.04 3.12
CA LEU A 17 2.53 -0.21 3.91
C LEU A 17 2.31 -1.69 4.30
N LYS A 18 2.49 -2.63 3.35
CA LYS A 18 2.42 -4.07 3.63
C LYS A 18 3.47 -4.50 4.65
N ARG A 19 4.70 -4.01 4.52
CA ARG A 19 5.78 -4.33 5.46
C ARG A 19 5.53 -3.79 6.87
N ARG A 20 4.88 -2.63 7.01
CA ARG A 20 4.43 -2.11 8.32
C ARG A 20 3.36 -3.01 8.93
N LEU A 21 2.42 -3.52 8.14
CA LEU A 21 1.42 -4.48 8.61
C LEU A 21 2.03 -5.80 9.11
N GLU A 22 3.16 -6.21 8.54
CA GLU A 22 3.84 -7.46 8.91
C GLU A 22 4.82 -7.30 10.07
N LEU A 23 5.46 -6.14 10.23
CA LEU A 23 6.52 -5.93 11.23
C LEU A 23 6.05 -5.30 12.55
N GLU A 24 4.97 -4.52 12.54
CA GLU A 24 4.53 -3.81 13.75
C GLU A 24 3.38 -4.55 14.46
N ASP A 25 3.44 -4.58 15.80
CA ASP A 25 2.29 -4.83 16.68
C ASP A 25 1.35 -3.62 16.64
N LEU A 26 0.77 -3.39 15.46
CA LEU A 26 -0.16 -2.28 15.23
C LEU A 26 -1.46 -2.60 15.94
N SER A 27 -1.91 -1.68 16.81
CA SER A 27 -3.28 -1.66 17.29
C SER A 27 -4.25 -1.78 16.11
N ALA A 28 -5.38 -2.47 16.33
CA ALA A 28 -6.36 -2.75 15.30
C ALA A 28 -6.77 -1.51 14.47
N GLU A 29 -6.86 -0.35 15.13
CA GLU A 29 -7.15 0.94 14.50
C GLU A 29 -6.12 1.35 13.44
N LYS A 30 -4.82 1.28 13.76
CA LYS A 30 -3.75 1.60 12.81
C LYS A 30 -3.68 0.59 11.67
N LYS A 31 -3.95 -0.69 11.99
CA LYS A 31 -3.99 -1.76 10.99
C LYS A 31 -5.09 -1.51 9.96
N GLU A 32 -6.29 -1.14 10.42
CA GLU A 32 -7.40 -0.75 9.55
C GLU A 32 -7.09 0.48 8.71
N GLU A 33 -6.43 1.48 9.29
CA GLU A 33 -6.09 2.71 8.57
C GLU A 33 -5.08 2.43 7.43
N ILE A 34 -4.09 1.58 7.69
CA ILE A 34 -3.12 1.14 6.68
C ILE A 34 -3.80 0.30 5.60
N LEU A 35 -4.71 -0.61 5.98
CA LEU A 35 -5.49 -1.41 5.02
C LEU A 35 -6.37 -0.53 4.11
N LYS A 36 -7.01 0.50 4.66
CA LYS A 36 -7.79 1.47 3.86
C LYS A 36 -6.92 2.23 2.87
N GLN A 37 -5.70 2.60 3.27
CA GLN A 37 -4.74 3.26 2.38
C GLN A 37 -4.26 2.33 1.27
N ILE A 38 -3.92 1.08 1.59
CA ILE A 38 -3.55 0.04 0.62
C ILE A 38 -4.66 -0.14 -0.40
N LYS A 39 -5.92 -0.31 0.05
CA LYS A 39 -7.06 -0.53 -0.84
C LYS A 39 -7.32 0.65 -1.78
N LYS A 40 -7.17 1.89 -1.29
CA LYS A 40 -7.25 3.09 -2.15
C LYS A 40 -6.14 3.13 -3.20
N LEU A 41 -4.92 2.73 -2.83
CA LEU A 41 -3.78 2.68 -3.73
C LEU A 41 -3.97 1.60 -4.80
N GLU A 42 -4.39 0.39 -4.41
CA GLU A 42 -4.66 -0.72 -5.34
C GLU A 42 -5.77 -0.36 -6.34
N ALA A 43 -6.85 0.27 -5.88
CA ALA A 43 -7.92 0.77 -6.76
C ALA A 43 -7.43 1.88 -7.71
N ALA A 44 -6.57 2.79 -7.24
CA ALA A 44 -5.98 3.84 -8.08
C ALA A 44 -5.00 3.29 -9.14
N MET A 45 -4.37 2.15 -8.86
CA MET A 45 -3.51 1.42 -9.81
C MET A 45 -4.29 0.46 -10.72
N GLY A 46 -5.58 0.23 -10.45
CA GLY A 46 -6.40 -0.72 -11.20
C GLY A 46 -6.03 -2.18 -10.93
N LEU A 47 -5.56 -2.49 -9.73
CA LEU A 47 -5.13 -3.83 -9.30
C LEU A 47 -6.25 -4.64 -8.58
N GLU A 48 -7.51 -4.19 -8.64
CA GLU A 48 -8.68 -4.80 -7.96
C GLU A 48 -9.33 -5.93 -8.79
#